data_AF-A0A7Y8J2R5-F1
#
_entry.id   AF-A0A7Y8J2R5-F1
#
_cell.length_a   1.000
_cell.length_b   1.000
_cell.length_c   1.000
_cell.angle_alpha   90.00
_cell.angle_beta   90.00
_cell.angle_gamma   90.00
#
_symmetry.space_group_name_H-M   'P 1'
#
loop_
_entity.id
_entity.type
_entity.pdbx_description
1 polymer ?
#
loop_
_entity_poly.entity_id
_entity_poly.type
_entity_poly.pdbx_seq_one_letter_code
_entity_poly.pdbx_strand_id
1 'polypeptide(L)'
;MKITIVSIIVIISLLISSCDESETTVGSDQDTVIPNLSFTVDTTYLDAANSRLVAKGSLKNNGSSKVTSPWYVECQFYTSVAKTTKLGGNYTQIGVPLSNGQSTFWTINYSSSNVNVNDYPNFAVGDLRGIYK
;
A
#
# COMPACT_ATOMS: atom_id res chain seq x y z
N MET A 1 50.90 -13.62 5.16
CA MET A 1 49.52 -14.14 5.30
C MET A 1 48.75 -13.31 6.33
N LYS A 2 48.39 -12.06 6.01
CA LYS A 2 47.60 -11.18 6.91
C LYS A 2 46.67 -10.20 6.17
N ILE A 3 46.75 -10.12 4.84
CA ILE A 3 46.01 -9.13 4.04
C ILE A 3 44.64 -9.65 3.60
N THR A 4 44.43 -10.97 3.58
CA THR A 4 43.18 -11.57 3.06
C THR A 4 41.98 -11.48 4.02
N ILE A 5 42.22 -11.31 5.33
CA ILE A 5 41.15 -11.31 6.35
C ILE A 5 40.46 -9.94 6.42
N VAL A 6 41.20 -8.84 6.19
CA VAL A 6 40.62 -7.48 6.26
C VAL A 6 39.69 -7.21 5.07
N SER A 7 40.02 -7.70 3.87
CA SER A 7 39.17 -7.53 2.68
C SER A 7 37.85 -8.31 2.78
N ILE A 8 37.81 -9.45 3.48
CA ILE A 8 36.57 -10.24 3.62
C ILE A 8 35.56 -9.58 4.57
N ILE A 9 36.03 -8.85 5.58
CA ILE A 9 35.19 -8.16 6.57
C ILE A 9 34.51 -6.92 5.95
N VAL A 10 35.20 -6.23 5.04
CA VAL A 10 34.64 -5.07 4.32
C VAL A 10 33.53 -5.50 3.36
N ILE A 11 33.69 -6.64 2.67
CA ILE A 11 32.68 -7.18 1.74
C ILE A 11 31.43 -7.67 2.49
N ILE A 12 31.60 -8.30 3.67
CA ILE A 12 30.47 -8.72 4.52
C ILE A 12 29.72 -7.52 5.12
N SER A 13 30.41 -6.42 5.42
CA SER A 13 29.77 -5.20 5.94
C SER A 13 28.96 -4.43 4.88
N LEU A 14 29.32 -4.56 3.60
CA LEU A 14 28.56 -3.98 2.47
C LEU A 14 27.27 -4.76 2.15
N LEU A 15 27.18 -6.04 2.52
CA LEU A 15 26.00 -6.89 2.26
C LEU A 15 24.87 -6.72 3.28
N ILE A 16 25.13 -6.09 4.43
CA ILE A 16 24.13 -5.85 5.50
C ILE A 16 23.46 -4.46 5.41
N SER A 17 23.82 -3.64 4.42
CA SER A 17 23.26 -2.27 4.27
C SER A 17 22.21 -2.13 3.16
N SER A 18 21.80 -3.20 2.47
CA SER A 18 20.74 -3.11 1.46
C SER A 18 19.37 -3.53 2.00
N CYS A 19 18.96 -2.93 3.13
CA CYS A 19 17.54 -2.72 3.35
C CYS A 19 17.26 -1.31 2.84
N ASP A 20 16.82 -1.20 1.58
CA ASP A 20 16.23 0.04 1.09
C ASP A 20 14.89 0.23 1.85
N GLU A 21 14.93 0.91 2.99
CA GLU A 21 13.76 1.28 3.80
C GLU A 21 12.92 2.41 3.16
N SER A 22 13.06 2.62 1.85
CA SER A 22 12.64 3.83 1.15
C SER A 22 11.31 3.70 0.41
N GLU A 23 10.63 2.54 0.51
CA GLU A 23 9.26 2.39 0.01
C GLU A 23 8.23 3.04 0.95
N THR A 24 7.15 3.58 0.39
CA THR A 24 6.07 4.14 1.20
C THR A 24 5.41 3.03 2.02
N THR A 25 5.78 2.96 3.29
CA THR A 25 5.12 2.11 4.27
C THR A 25 3.81 2.79 4.67
N VAL A 26 2.69 2.15 4.32
CA VAL A 26 1.39 2.49 4.90
C VAL A 26 0.98 1.42 5.89
N GLY A 27 0.17 1.84 6.86
CA GLY A 27 -0.27 1.05 7.98
C GLY A 27 0.56 1.27 9.25
N SER A 28 0.31 2.41 9.89
CA SER A 28 0.83 2.72 11.23
C SER A 28 0.00 2.01 12.30
N ASP A 29 0.65 1.54 13.37
CA ASP A 29 -0.04 1.03 14.56
C ASP A 29 -0.72 2.13 15.38
N GLN A 30 -0.44 3.40 15.06
CA GLN A 30 -1.08 4.56 15.68
C GLN A 30 -2.40 4.95 15.00
N ASP A 31 -2.66 4.45 13.79
CA ASP A 31 -3.87 4.76 13.04
C ASP A 31 -5.07 4.02 13.68
N THR A 32 -6.20 4.71 13.86
CA THR A 32 -7.42 4.09 14.40
C THR A 32 -8.20 3.42 13.28
N VAL A 33 -8.23 2.08 13.28
CA VAL A 33 -8.98 1.30 12.29
C VAL A 33 -10.49 1.48 12.46
N ILE A 34 -11.18 1.78 11.36
CA ILE A 34 -12.63 1.88 11.29
C ILE A 34 -13.18 0.46 11.07
N PRO A 35 -13.91 -0.12 12.04
CA PRO A 35 -14.44 -1.47 11.90
C PRO A 35 -15.64 -1.53 10.96
N ASN A 36 -15.97 -2.74 10.50
CA ASN A 36 -17.18 -3.05 9.73
C ASN A 36 -17.29 -2.33 8.38
N LEU A 37 -16.17 -2.00 7.75
CA LEU A 37 -16.12 -1.65 6.34
C LEU A 37 -15.89 -2.90 5.50
N SER A 38 -16.66 -3.07 4.44
CA SER A 38 -16.44 -4.13 3.44
C SER A 38 -15.97 -3.50 2.14
N PHE A 39 -14.82 -3.97 1.66
CA PHE A 39 -14.15 -3.43 0.48
C PHE A 39 -14.34 -4.35 -0.72
N THR A 40 -14.40 -3.75 -1.90
CA THR A 40 -14.35 -4.44 -3.19
C THR A 40 -13.30 -3.76 -4.05
N VAL A 41 -12.46 -4.56 -4.69
CA VAL A 41 -11.50 -4.08 -5.70
C VAL A 41 -12.17 -4.28 -7.05
N ASP A 42 -12.53 -3.18 -7.71
CA ASP A 42 -13.27 -3.23 -8.97
C ASP A 42 -12.32 -3.34 -10.16
N THR A 43 -11.17 -2.64 -10.11
CA THR A 43 -10.18 -2.67 -11.20
C THR A 43 -8.79 -2.32 -10.69
N THR A 44 -7.80 -2.99 -11.26
CA THR A 44 -6.37 -2.68 -11.14
C THR A 44 -5.78 -2.51 -12.54
N TYR A 45 -4.98 -1.47 -12.77
CA TYR A 45 -4.27 -1.29 -14.04
C TYR A 45 -2.97 -0.51 -13.88
N LEU A 46 -2.03 -0.76 -14.79
CA LEU A 46 -0.82 0.04 -14.94
C LEU A 46 -1.13 1.29 -15.78
N ASP A 47 -0.87 2.47 -15.23
CA ASP A 47 -0.85 3.73 -15.95
C ASP A 47 0.60 4.05 -16.35
N ALA A 48 1.04 3.41 -17.44
CA ALA A 48 2.44 3.46 -17.90
C ALA A 48 2.89 4.88 -18.24
N ALA A 49 2.01 5.72 -18.78
CA ALA A 49 2.32 7.11 -19.12
C ALA A 49 2.73 7.94 -17.90
N ASN A 50 2.20 7.60 -16.72
CA ASN A 50 2.50 8.27 -15.46
C ASN A 50 3.36 7.41 -14.52
N SER A 51 3.82 6.24 -14.98
CA SER A 51 4.59 5.27 -14.19
C SER A 51 3.99 5.04 -12.80
N ARG A 52 2.72 4.63 -12.76
CA ARG A 52 2.00 4.32 -11.52
C ARG A 52 1.06 3.13 -11.68
N LEU A 53 0.89 2.38 -10.60
CA LEU A 53 -0.14 1.36 -10.45
C LEU A 53 -1.41 2.03 -9.92
N VAL A 54 -2.57 1.68 -10.47
CA VAL A 54 -3.85 2.28 -10.08
C VAL A 54 -4.82 1.21 -9.65
N ALA A 55 -5.29 1.30 -8.41
CA ALA A 55 -6.35 0.46 -7.87
C ALA A 55 -7.60 1.29 -7.61
N LYS A 56 -8.73 0.79 -8.06
CA LYS A 56 -10.05 1.39 -7.87
C LYS A 56 -10.99 0.38 -7.27
N GLY A 57 -11.94 0.87 -6.50
CA GLY A 57 -12.95 0.03 -5.93
C GLY A 57 -14.05 0.79 -5.23
N SER A 58 -14.88 0.01 -4.57
CA SER A 58 -15.94 0.51 -3.72
C SER A 58 -15.77 -0.04 -2.31
N LEU A 59 -16.45 0.58 -1.36
CA LEU A 59 -16.61 0.04 -0.03
C LEU A 59 -17.99 0.38 0.51
N LYS A 60 -18.46 -0.43 1.46
CA LYS A 60 -19.72 -0.23 2.17
C LYS A 60 -19.50 -0.17 3.68
N ASN A 61 -20.16 0.77 4.35
CA ASN A 61 -20.24 0.79 5.79
C ASN A 61 -21.34 -0.18 6.27
N ASN A 62 -20.92 -1.33 6.81
CA ASN A 62 -21.82 -2.32 7.41
C ASN A 62 -21.89 -2.19 8.94
N GLY A 63 -21.25 -1.16 9.51
CA GLY A 63 -21.34 -0.84 10.93
C GLY A 63 -22.63 -0.12 11.30
N SER A 64 -22.97 -0.12 12.58
CA SER A 64 -24.14 0.58 13.13
C SER A 64 -23.96 2.11 13.19
N SER A 65 -22.71 2.58 13.14
CA SER A 65 -22.33 3.99 13.32
C SER A 65 -21.86 4.63 12.02
N LYS A 66 -22.03 5.95 11.94
CA LYS A 66 -21.50 6.77 10.83
C LYS A 66 -19.99 6.90 10.93
N VAL A 67 -19.29 6.74 9.81
CA VAL A 67 -17.87 7.13 9.68
C VAL A 67 -17.78 8.64 9.57
N THR A 68 -17.01 9.27 10.44
CA THR A 68 -16.81 10.72 10.43
C THR A 68 -15.74 11.13 9.42
N SER A 69 -15.78 12.37 8.96
CA SER A 69 -14.76 12.90 8.05
C SER A 69 -13.78 13.83 8.78
N PRO A 70 -12.54 13.97 8.28
CA PRO A 70 -11.94 13.17 7.21
C PRO A 70 -11.56 11.77 7.71
N TRP A 71 -11.52 10.82 6.79
CA TRP A 71 -11.03 9.47 7.02
C TRP A 71 -10.29 8.98 5.77
N TYR A 72 -9.59 7.86 5.85
CA TYR A 72 -8.74 7.39 4.76
C TYR A 72 -9.04 5.94 4.41
N VAL A 73 -8.93 5.61 3.13
CA VAL A 73 -8.81 4.23 2.65
C VAL A 73 -7.35 4.00 2.32
N GLU A 74 -6.76 2.95 2.87
CA GLU A 74 -5.39 2.55 2.57
C GLU A 74 -5.34 1.11 2.07
N CYS A 75 -4.32 0.80 1.27
CA CYS A 75 -4.04 -0.56 0.82
C CYS A 75 -2.55 -0.78 0.54
N GLN A 76 -2.18 -2.05 0.44
CA GLN A 76 -0.86 -2.50 0.03
C GLN A 76 -0.91 -3.00 -1.42
N PHE A 77 0.14 -2.72 -2.18
CA PHE A 77 0.36 -3.17 -3.55
C PHE A 77 1.34 -4.35 -3.55
N TYR A 78 1.06 -5.34 -4.38
CA TYR A 78 1.84 -6.58 -4.49
C TYR A 78 2.13 -6.89 -5.95
N THR A 79 3.22 -7.59 -6.20
CA THR A 79 3.66 -7.98 -7.54
C THR A 79 2.63 -8.80 -8.32
N SER A 80 1.75 -9.53 -7.62
CA SER A 80 0.75 -10.41 -8.23
C SER A 80 -0.40 -10.73 -7.26
N VAL A 81 -1.43 -11.40 -7.77
CA VAL A 81 -2.59 -11.90 -7.00
C VAL A 81 -2.25 -12.86 -5.88
N ALA A 82 -1.07 -13.50 -5.92
CA ALA A 82 -0.60 -14.37 -4.84
C ALA A 82 -0.22 -13.57 -3.57
N LYS A 83 0.00 -12.25 -3.71
CA LYS A 83 0.29 -11.32 -2.59
C LYS A 83 1.47 -11.73 -1.70
N THR A 84 2.45 -12.41 -2.26
CA THR A 84 3.65 -12.86 -1.54
C THR A 84 4.74 -11.80 -1.45
N THR A 85 4.84 -10.92 -2.45
CA THR A 85 5.86 -9.87 -2.52
C THR A 85 5.18 -8.51 -2.53
N LYS A 86 5.40 -7.75 -1.46
CA LYS A 86 4.89 -6.38 -1.32
C LYS A 86 5.79 -5.43 -2.13
N LEU A 87 5.15 -4.53 -2.87
CA LEU A 87 5.81 -3.41 -3.53
C LEU A 87 5.91 -2.23 -2.56
N GLY A 88 4.78 -1.88 -1.94
CA GLY A 88 4.63 -0.80 -0.96
C GLY A 88 3.15 -0.56 -0.72
N GLY A 89 2.77 0.60 -0.22
CA GLY A 89 1.36 0.97 -0.15
C GLY A 89 1.11 2.46 -0.20
N ASN A 90 -0.17 2.81 -0.31
CA ASN A 90 -0.62 4.20 -0.31
C ASN A 90 -2.05 4.30 0.23
N TYR A 91 -2.52 5.53 0.43
CA TYR A 91 -3.86 5.83 0.90
C TYR A 91 -4.51 6.96 0.10
N THR A 92 -5.82 7.09 0.25
CA THR A 92 -6.59 8.21 -0.27
C THR A 92 -7.52 8.75 0.80
N GLN A 93 -7.66 10.07 0.88
CA GLN A 93 -8.54 10.72 1.85
C GLN A 93 -9.96 10.79 1.31
N ILE A 94 -10.93 10.42 2.13
CA ILE A 94 -12.34 10.63 1.89
C ILE A 94 -12.81 11.81 2.77
N GLY A 95 -13.13 12.92 2.11
CA GLY A 95 -13.51 14.17 2.77
C GLY A 95 -14.96 14.25 3.24
N VAL A 96 -15.75 13.19 3.03
CA VAL A 96 -17.18 13.16 3.38
C VAL A 96 -17.48 12.00 4.33
N PRO A 97 -18.42 12.17 5.26
CA PRO A 97 -18.83 11.09 6.15
C PRO A 97 -19.55 9.98 5.38
N LEU A 98 -19.52 8.76 5.93
CA LEU A 98 -20.21 7.61 5.35
C LEU A 98 -21.19 7.01 6.36
N SER A 99 -22.49 7.19 6.11
CA SER A 99 -23.53 6.67 6.99
C SER A 99 -23.63 5.15 6.93
N ASN A 100 -24.27 4.56 7.94
CA ASN A 100 -24.59 3.13 7.95
C ASN A 100 -25.34 2.74 6.66
N GLY A 101 -24.89 1.67 6.02
CA GLY A 101 -25.49 1.11 4.82
C GLY A 101 -25.09 1.81 3.52
N GLN A 102 -24.40 2.95 3.59
CA GLN A 102 -23.92 3.67 2.42
C GLN A 102 -22.63 3.07 1.87
N SER A 103 -22.44 3.27 0.57
CA SER A 103 -21.22 2.95 -0.14
C SER A 103 -20.54 4.19 -0.69
N THR A 104 -19.23 4.12 -0.87
CA THR A 104 -18.44 5.12 -1.59
C THR A 104 -17.40 4.44 -2.47
N PHE A 105 -16.83 5.20 -3.39
CA PHE A 105 -15.72 4.77 -4.22
C PHE A 105 -14.39 5.26 -3.67
N TRP A 106 -13.33 4.54 -4.00
CA TRP A 106 -11.96 4.90 -3.69
C TRP A 106 -11.06 4.68 -4.91
N THR A 107 -9.98 5.46 -4.97
CA THR A 107 -8.92 5.31 -5.96
C THR A 107 -7.60 5.57 -5.26
N ILE A 108 -6.69 4.60 -5.34
CA ILE A 108 -5.35 4.69 -4.76
C ILE A 108 -4.36 4.44 -5.88
N ASN A 109 -3.35 5.30 -5.96
CA ASN A 109 -2.26 5.17 -6.92
C ASN A 109 -0.97 4.84 -6.18
N TYR A 110 -0.11 4.04 -6.78
CA TYR A 110 1.19 3.70 -6.23
C TYR A 110 2.29 3.98 -7.24
N SER A 111 3.30 4.71 -6.81
CA SER A 111 4.53 4.99 -7.55
C SER A 111 5.65 5.09 -6.53
N SER A 112 6.86 4.69 -6.92
CA SER A 112 8.04 4.73 -6.07
C SER A 112 9.26 5.08 -6.91
N SER A 113 10.27 5.67 -6.27
CA SER A 113 11.58 5.91 -6.88
C SER A 113 12.43 4.64 -6.96
N ASN A 114 12.15 3.63 -6.13
CA ASN A 114 12.99 2.42 -6.04
C ASN A 114 12.29 1.17 -6.60
N VAL A 115 10.99 1.27 -6.91
CA VAL A 115 10.24 0.24 -7.64
C VAL A 115 9.88 0.73 -9.03
N ASN A 116 10.40 0.07 -10.07
CA ASN A 116 9.92 0.26 -11.44
C ASN A 116 8.55 -0.41 -11.61
N VAL A 117 7.48 0.36 -11.42
CA VAL A 117 6.11 -0.17 -11.47
C VAL A 117 5.70 -0.74 -12.83
N ASN A 118 6.39 -0.37 -13.92
CA ASN A 118 6.09 -0.88 -15.26
C ASN A 118 6.36 -2.39 -15.38
N ASP A 119 7.16 -2.97 -14.47
CA ASP A 119 7.46 -4.40 -14.42
C ASP A 119 6.29 -5.22 -13.83
N TYR A 120 5.25 -4.56 -13.31
CA TYR A 120 4.13 -5.20 -12.61
C TYR A 120 2.75 -4.86 -13.21
N PRO A 121 2.50 -5.15 -14.50
CA PRO A 121 1.18 -4.88 -15.12
C PRO A 121 0.05 -5.73 -14.52
N ASN A 122 0.37 -6.89 -13.93
CA ASN A 122 -0.56 -7.83 -13.31
C ASN A 122 -0.51 -7.80 -11.77
N PHE A 123 -0.17 -6.64 -11.21
CA PHE A 123 -0.13 -6.43 -9.76
C PHE A 123 -1.50 -6.69 -9.11
N ALA A 124 -1.50 -6.82 -7.78
CA ALA A 124 -2.73 -6.88 -6.99
C ALA A 124 -2.66 -5.93 -5.80
N VAL A 125 -3.83 -5.66 -5.19
CA VAL A 125 -3.92 -4.95 -3.91
C VAL A 125 -4.51 -5.82 -2.81
N GLY A 126 -4.10 -5.54 -1.58
CA GLY A 126 -4.51 -6.26 -0.38
C GLY A 126 -4.44 -5.37 0.86
N ASP A 127 -4.70 -5.96 2.03
CA ASP A 127 -4.67 -5.29 3.33
C ASP A 127 -5.43 -3.96 3.34
N LEU A 128 -6.63 -3.95 2.73
CA LEU A 128 -7.47 -2.76 2.68
C LEU A 128 -8.02 -2.43 4.06
N ARG A 129 -7.85 -1.17 4.47
CA ARG A 129 -8.38 -0.66 5.75
C ARG A 129 -8.98 0.72 5.56
N GLY A 130 -10.01 1.00 6.34
CA GLY A 130 -10.44 2.37 6.60
C GLY A 130 -9.83 2.82 7.93
N ILE A 131 -9.26 4.01 7.98
CA ILE A 131 -8.58 4.51 9.18
C ILE A 131 -8.89 5.99 9.45
N TYR A 132 -8.74 6.38 10.72
CA TYR A 132 -8.45 7.74 11.12
C TYR A 132 -6.95 7.87 11.38
N LYS A 133 -6.34 8.92 10.84
CA LYS A 133 -4.94 9.31 11.08
C LYS A 133 -4.86 10.38 12.15
#